data_AF-A0A6A6QLG3-F1
#
_entry.id   AF-A0A6A6QLG3-F1
#
_cell.length_a   1.000
_cell.length_b   1.000
_cell.length_c   1.000
_cell.angle_alpha   90.00
_cell.angle_beta   90.00
_cell.angle_gamma   90.00
#
_symmetry.space_group_name_H-M   'P 1'
#
loop_
_entity.id
_entity.type
_entity.pdbx_description
1 polymer ?
#
loop_
_entity_poly.entity_id
_entity_poly.type
_entity_poly.pdbx_seq_one_letter_code
_entity_poly.pdbx_strand_id
1 'polypeptide(L)'
;MSDATETLAGGLRKLKMTSTARSPTPATSSRYVEETTASTTDSEVCDTTPPDLDPLHPFVGPESFSPDIDFQTCLNSSYSWSPTGEIFATGCQNCGKPNSKACVKCKAVRYCGTECQSKMWRKEHKENCSMSFAARFENVLRYGEPLWYSSIYRMFGFSKATTGGDAERLRQVYLEILDAKELNITTDDILKWHNKRIMKEKVQAACELLLADPDCKPRFSAWFTKNTHILDLETKEHDTHLTAWRGLHLPKVQSQQQYAAITSAWTDTEARCYMLFYKLFYGMAPDVTEETYRLFAFCVCNMTQHPNITDLGKLYIELMKKCNFRQFVEAANNNNKRPEPGNEPALVTLFKSKGLDGPLQGFPHVETVLFSREFHQAVWYLKQYVISKKEDLRPEGFFGYKQLMPEDADETLTAIYYEYLVKKGGDAMALHGASVDDSIYECVHAVLPKLDPKRGELMRNGVKRVRGVETKFCGCVDEIRLSHEDVFHPMIPAEHDLVLGEL
;
A
#
# COMPACT_ATOMS: atom_id res chain seq x y z
N MET A 1 -30.31 22.17 58.77
CA MET A 1 -30.55 20.79 58.31
C MET A 1 -30.09 20.77 56.86
N SER A 2 -28.78 20.60 56.65
CA SER A 2 -28.00 19.34 56.55
C SER A 2 -27.80 19.04 55.06
N ASP A 3 -26.64 19.39 54.51
CA ASP A 3 -25.47 18.50 54.27
C ASP A 3 -25.66 17.71 52.95
N ALA A 4 -24.70 17.54 52.02
CA ALA A 4 -23.26 17.66 52.11
C ALA A 4 -22.67 17.99 50.72
N THR A 5 -21.69 18.90 50.72
CA THR A 5 -20.64 19.07 49.73
C THR A 5 -19.50 18.09 50.03
N GLU A 6 -19.16 17.19 49.10
CA GLU A 6 -17.97 16.35 49.22
C GLU A 6 -16.79 16.99 48.47
N THR A 7 -15.73 17.22 49.23
CA THR A 7 -14.47 17.86 48.82
C THR A 7 -13.44 16.78 48.53
N LEU A 8 -12.86 16.77 47.33
CA LEU A 8 -11.67 15.98 47.01
C LEU A 8 -10.43 16.81 47.38
N ALA A 9 -9.74 16.40 48.44
CA ALA A 9 -8.45 16.96 48.83
C ALA A 9 -7.44 15.84 49.11
N GLY A 10 -6.21 16.04 48.64
CA GLY A 10 -5.01 15.57 49.35
C GLY A 10 -4.10 14.63 48.57
N GLY A 11 -3.05 15.19 47.94
CA GLY A 11 -1.99 14.36 47.38
C GLY A 11 -0.76 15.07 46.81
N LEU A 12 -0.42 16.31 47.21
CA LEU A 12 0.82 16.97 46.77
C LEU A 12 1.91 16.82 47.85
N ARG A 13 2.85 15.89 47.61
CA ARG A 13 4.11 15.80 48.36
C ARG A 13 5.16 16.72 47.75
N LYS A 14 5.68 17.60 48.61
CA LYS A 14 6.87 18.43 48.45
C LYS A 14 8.05 17.65 47.86
N LEU A 15 8.60 18.11 46.73
CA LEU A 15 9.98 17.86 46.34
C LEU A 15 10.79 19.15 46.47
N LYS A 16 11.82 19.07 47.30
CA LYS A 16 12.84 20.09 47.53
C LYS A 16 13.59 20.36 46.22
N MET A 17 13.58 21.60 45.76
CA MET A 17 14.55 22.07 44.77
C MET A 17 15.87 22.40 45.46
N THR A 18 16.93 21.68 45.09
CA THR A 18 18.33 22.10 45.31
C THR A 18 18.85 22.68 44.00
N SER A 19 18.87 24.02 43.95
CA SER A 19 19.54 24.79 42.90
C SER A 19 21.06 24.71 43.09
N THR A 20 21.77 24.18 42.11
CA THR A 20 23.23 24.36 41.97
C THR A 20 23.48 25.16 40.71
N ALA A 21 23.91 26.40 40.92
CA ALA A 21 24.34 27.33 39.87
C ALA A 21 25.63 26.82 39.21
N ARG A 22 25.69 26.90 37.87
CA ARG A 22 26.94 26.76 37.10
C ARG A 22 27.10 28.00 36.23
N SER A 23 28.22 28.70 36.46
CA SER A 23 28.64 29.91 35.76
C SER A 23 28.98 29.66 34.28
N PRO A 24 28.95 30.72 33.44
CA PRO A 24 29.26 30.63 32.01
C PRO A 24 30.75 30.90 31.74
N THR A 25 31.30 30.26 30.70
CA THR A 25 32.58 30.61 30.07
C THR A 25 32.38 30.98 28.60
N PRO A 26 33.28 31.80 28.02
CA PRO A 26 32.92 32.77 27.00
C PRO A 26 33.27 32.36 25.57
N ALA A 27 32.72 33.18 24.68
CA ALA A 27 32.87 33.25 23.24
C ALA A 27 34.31 33.07 22.72
N THR A 28 34.42 32.43 21.55
CA THR A 28 35.57 32.64 20.65
C THR A 28 35.07 33.13 19.30
N SER A 29 35.59 34.31 18.96
CA SER A 29 35.43 35.07 17.72
C SER A 29 36.24 34.44 16.58
N SER A 30 35.71 34.46 15.36
CA SER A 30 36.49 34.32 14.13
C SER A 30 35.81 35.09 12.99
N ARG A 31 36.32 36.31 12.75
CA ARG A 31 36.18 37.08 11.51
C ARG A 31 36.91 36.39 10.36
N TYR A 32 36.45 36.56 9.11
CA TYR A 32 37.18 36.72 7.84
C TYR A 32 36.12 36.53 6.71
N VAL A 33 36.01 37.25 5.59
CA VAL A 33 36.48 38.53 5.03
C VAL A 33 35.53 38.84 3.86
N GLU A 34 35.32 40.12 3.58
CA GLU A 34 34.54 40.69 2.48
C GLU A 34 35.23 40.58 1.10
N GLU A 35 34.46 40.97 0.07
CA GLU A 35 34.85 41.42 -1.28
C GLU A 35 35.20 40.33 -2.33
N THR A 36 34.78 40.41 -3.60
CA THR A 36 34.40 41.58 -4.42
C THR A 36 33.56 41.19 -5.68
N THR A 37 32.81 42.19 -6.18
CA THR A 37 32.49 42.56 -7.59
C THR A 37 31.66 41.66 -8.54
N ALA A 38 30.43 42.12 -8.78
CA ALA A 38 29.85 42.60 -10.06
C ALA A 38 30.25 41.96 -11.41
N SER A 39 29.23 41.49 -12.15
CA SER A 39 29.17 41.58 -13.61
C SER A 39 27.71 41.65 -14.06
N THR A 40 27.32 42.81 -14.58
CA THR A 40 26.10 43.12 -15.34
C THR A 40 26.27 42.72 -16.80
N THR A 41 25.29 42.01 -17.37
CA THR A 41 24.98 42.00 -18.81
C THR A 41 23.50 41.66 -19.02
N ASP A 42 22.77 42.63 -19.57
CA ASP A 42 21.79 42.59 -20.67
C ASP A 42 20.80 41.41 -20.72
N SER A 43 19.50 41.64 -20.51
CA SER A 43 18.53 42.22 -21.47
C SER A 43 18.18 41.26 -22.61
N GLU A 44 17.11 40.48 -22.43
CA GLU A 44 16.21 40.13 -23.54
C GLU A 44 14.81 39.84 -23.00
N VAL A 45 13.87 40.68 -23.42
CA VAL A 45 12.44 40.62 -23.13
C VAL A 45 11.82 39.70 -24.17
N CYS A 46 11.30 38.54 -23.76
CA CYS A 46 10.43 37.72 -24.61
C CYS A 46 8.97 37.89 -24.15
N ASP A 47 8.22 38.61 -24.98
CA ASP A 47 6.76 38.60 -25.02
C ASP A 47 6.27 37.17 -25.26
N THR A 48 5.48 36.63 -24.33
CA THR A 48 4.66 35.45 -24.56
C THR A 48 3.22 35.74 -24.20
N THR A 49 2.48 36.29 -25.15
CA THR A 49 1.02 36.28 -25.19
C THR A 49 0.56 34.83 -25.43
N PRO A 50 -0.36 34.27 -24.64
CA PRO A 50 -0.89 32.92 -24.87
C PRO A 50 -1.84 32.90 -26.08
N PRO A 51 -1.86 31.81 -26.88
CA PRO A 51 -2.82 31.67 -27.96
C PRO A 51 -4.22 31.35 -27.43
N ASP A 52 -5.20 32.02 -28.01
CA ASP A 52 -6.63 31.79 -27.83
C ASP A 52 -7.01 30.32 -28.05
N LEU A 53 -7.78 29.76 -27.12
CA LEU A 53 -8.40 28.45 -27.24
C LEU A 53 -9.72 28.58 -28.01
N ASP A 54 -9.78 27.87 -29.13
CA ASP A 54 -10.93 27.71 -30.02
C ASP A 54 -12.06 26.88 -29.36
N PRO A 55 -13.30 27.40 -29.22
CA PRO A 55 -14.38 26.68 -28.53
C PRO A 55 -15.43 26.16 -29.52
N LEU A 56 -15.16 25.07 -30.25
CA LEU A 56 -16.19 24.41 -31.07
C LEU A 56 -16.06 22.88 -31.08
N HIS A 57 -16.71 22.22 -30.13
CA HIS A 57 -17.33 20.90 -30.37
C HIS A 57 -18.58 20.75 -29.47
N PRO A 58 -19.78 20.53 -30.03
CA PRO A 58 -21.00 20.37 -29.25
C PRO A 58 -21.07 18.94 -28.69
N PHE A 59 -21.24 18.85 -27.37
CA PHE A 59 -21.48 17.59 -26.66
C PHE A 59 -22.95 17.19 -26.83
N VAL A 60 -23.18 16.08 -27.53
CA VAL A 60 -24.51 15.45 -27.66
C VAL A 60 -24.73 14.60 -26.40
N GLY A 61 -25.70 14.98 -25.57
CA GLY A 61 -26.11 14.19 -24.41
C GLY A 61 -27.04 13.04 -24.80
N PRO A 62 -27.02 11.91 -24.06
CA PRO A 62 -28.11 10.94 -24.14
C PRO A 62 -29.15 11.23 -23.06
N GLU A 63 -30.36 11.57 -23.51
CA GLU A 63 -31.57 11.43 -22.72
C GLU A 63 -31.93 9.94 -22.56
N SER A 64 -32.65 9.65 -21.47
CA SER A 64 -33.35 8.40 -21.13
C SER A 64 -32.54 7.24 -20.55
N PHE A 65 -32.51 7.15 -19.21
CA PHE A 65 -32.47 5.87 -18.51
C PHE A 65 -33.38 5.91 -17.27
N SER A 66 -34.24 4.90 -17.16
CA SER A 66 -35.25 4.69 -16.11
C SER A 66 -34.60 4.27 -14.78
N PRO A 67 -35.16 4.63 -13.60
CA PRO A 67 -34.53 4.42 -12.31
C PRO A 67 -35.12 3.20 -11.61
N ASP A 68 -34.61 1.99 -11.86
CA ASP A 68 -34.93 0.81 -11.03
C ASP A 68 -33.84 -0.26 -11.18
N ILE A 69 -32.64 0.01 -10.64
CA ILE A 69 -31.65 -1.05 -10.34
C ILE A 69 -30.99 -0.72 -8.99
N ASP A 70 -31.20 -1.63 -8.04
CA ASP A 70 -30.72 -1.57 -6.66
C ASP A 70 -29.18 -1.67 -6.61
N PHE A 71 -28.54 -0.59 -6.16
CA PHE A 71 -27.11 -0.31 -6.32
C PHE A 71 -26.21 -1.01 -5.27
N GLN A 72 -26.79 -1.87 -4.43
CA GLN A 72 -26.10 -2.51 -3.31
C GLN A 72 -25.16 -3.68 -3.71
N THR A 73 -25.26 -4.20 -4.94
CA THR A 73 -24.69 -5.52 -5.30
C THR A 73 -23.35 -5.47 -6.04
N CYS A 74 -22.88 -4.30 -6.49
CA CYS A 74 -21.73 -4.21 -7.41
C CYS A 74 -20.40 -3.76 -6.79
N LEU A 75 -20.29 -3.66 -5.47
CA LEU A 75 -19.03 -3.46 -4.76
C LEU A 75 -18.60 -4.76 -4.07
N ASN A 76 -18.02 -5.70 -4.82
CA ASN A 76 -17.32 -6.87 -4.27
C ASN A 76 -15.94 -6.48 -3.69
N SER A 77 -15.95 -5.51 -2.78
CA SER A 77 -14.90 -5.31 -1.79
C SER A 77 -15.32 -6.04 -0.52
N SER A 78 -14.42 -6.78 0.13
CA SER A 78 -14.68 -7.63 1.30
C SER A 78 -15.04 -6.87 2.59
N TYR A 79 -15.55 -5.63 2.46
CA TYR A 79 -15.84 -4.71 3.54
C TYR A 79 -17.22 -4.09 3.33
N SER A 80 -18.21 -4.55 4.08
CA SER A 80 -19.49 -3.85 4.26
C SER A 80 -19.53 -3.19 5.65
N TRP A 81 -20.29 -2.10 5.74
CA TRP A 81 -20.38 -1.29 6.95
C TRP A 81 -21.39 -1.87 7.94
N SER A 82 -21.01 -2.00 9.21
CA SER A 82 -21.97 -2.17 10.31
C SER A 82 -22.38 -0.79 10.87
N PRO A 83 -23.58 -0.66 11.45
CA PRO A 83 -23.99 0.55 12.18
C PRO A 83 -23.05 0.90 13.36
N THR A 84 -22.25 -0.06 13.85
CA THR A 84 -21.24 0.16 14.90
C THR A 84 -19.93 0.77 14.38
N GLY A 85 -19.69 0.83 13.06
CA GLY A 85 -18.48 1.43 12.48
C GLY A 85 -17.25 0.52 12.56
N GLU A 86 -17.46 -0.78 12.77
CA GLU A 86 -16.40 -1.76 12.82
C GLU A 86 -16.02 -2.19 11.40
N ILE A 87 -14.84 -1.77 10.92
CA ILE A 87 -14.28 -2.26 9.65
C ILE A 87 -13.61 -3.61 9.94
N PHE A 88 -14.41 -4.66 9.97
CA PHE A 88 -13.91 -6.02 9.88
C PHE A 88 -14.09 -6.52 8.46
N ALA A 89 -13.19 -7.40 8.01
CA ALA A 89 -13.47 -8.23 6.84
C ALA A 89 -14.87 -8.84 7.02
N THR A 90 -15.80 -8.55 6.14
CA THR A 90 -17.20 -9.00 6.29
C THR A 90 -17.39 -10.44 5.84
N GLY A 91 -16.36 -10.98 5.20
CA GLY A 91 -16.23 -12.38 4.84
C GLY A 91 -15.31 -13.18 5.76
N CYS A 92 -15.25 -14.48 5.51
CA CYS A 92 -14.26 -15.38 6.06
C CYS A 92 -12.89 -15.08 5.45
N GLN A 93 -11.85 -14.90 6.28
CA GLN A 93 -10.48 -14.63 5.82
C GLN A 93 -9.91 -15.74 4.91
N ASN A 94 -10.40 -16.98 5.06
CA ASN A 94 -9.95 -18.11 4.25
C ASN A 94 -10.67 -18.22 2.89
N CYS A 95 -12.00 -18.02 2.88
CA CYS A 95 -12.83 -18.39 1.73
C CYS A 95 -13.78 -17.28 1.25
N GLY A 96 -13.70 -16.08 1.83
CA GLY A 96 -14.54 -14.92 1.47
C GLY A 96 -16.01 -15.00 1.88
N LYS A 97 -16.55 -16.19 2.22
CA LYS A 97 -17.97 -16.36 2.54
C LYS A 97 -18.47 -15.40 3.64
N PRO A 98 -19.65 -14.80 3.49
CA PRO A 98 -20.24 -13.92 4.51
C PRO A 98 -20.59 -14.69 5.79
N ASN A 99 -21.07 -13.99 6.83
CA ASN A 99 -21.50 -14.56 8.11
C ASN A 99 -20.40 -15.26 8.91
N SER A 100 -19.19 -14.70 8.86
CA SER A 100 -18.03 -15.22 9.59
C SER A 100 -18.02 -14.75 11.06
N LYS A 101 -17.51 -15.60 11.96
CA LYS A 101 -17.28 -15.30 13.38
C LYS A 101 -15.86 -14.75 13.56
N ALA A 102 -15.70 -13.69 14.33
CA ALA A 102 -14.39 -13.14 14.66
C ALA A 102 -13.57 -14.13 15.50
N CYS A 103 -12.25 -14.13 15.32
CA CYS A 103 -11.36 -14.90 16.18
C CYS A 103 -11.50 -14.46 17.63
N VAL A 104 -11.68 -15.42 18.54
CA VAL A 104 -11.91 -15.15 19.97
C VAL A 104 -10.77 -14.37 20.62
N LYS A 105 -9.52 -14.63 20.20
CA LYS A 105 -8.32 -14.04 20.79
C LYS A 105 -8.01 -12.65 20.23
N CYS A 106 -7.71 -12.54 18.93
CA CYS A 106 -7.27 -11.28 18.35
C CYS A 106 -8.42 -10.38 17.85
N LYS A 107 -9.61 -10.95 17.61
CA LYS A 107 -10.78 -10.31 16.96
C LYS A 107 -10.53 -9.65 15.60
N ALA A 108 -9.31 -9.71 15.08
CA ALA A 108 -8.88 -9.01 13.86
C ALA A 108 -9.28 -9.70 12.55
N VAL A 109 -9.49 -11.02 12.58
CA VAL A 109 -9.90 -11.81 11.41
C VAL A 109 -11.15 -12.62 11.73
N ARG A 110 -11.92 -12.96 10.71
CA ARG A 110 -13.17 -13.73 10.86
C ARG A 110 -13.13 -15.02 10.05
N TYR A 111 -13.81 -16.06 10.53
CA TYR A 111 -13.92 -17.35 9.87
C TYR A 111 -15.37 -17.84 9.83
N CYS A 112 -15.81 -18.41 8.72
CA CYS A 112 -17.14 -19.03 8.62
C CYS A 112 -17.25 -20.34 9.42
N GLY A 113 -16.12 -20.93 9.83
CA GLY A 113 -16.09 -22.17 10.62
C GLY A 113 -14.68 -22.54 11.07
N THR A 114 -14.59 -23.57 11.92
CA THR A 114 -13.33 -24.07 12.50
C THR A 114 -12.37 -24.63 11.45
N GLU A 115 -12.87 -25.15 10.33
CA GLU A 115 -12.05 -25.64 9.23
C GLU A 115 -11.26 -24.50 8.57
N CYS A 116 -11.95 -23.43 8.16
CA CYS A 116 -11.33 -22.23 7.60
C CYS A 116 -10.41 -21.55 8.60
N GLN A 117 -10.79 -21.53 9.88
CA GLN A 117 -9.91 -21.05 10.94
C GLN A 117 -8.65 -21.89 11.01
N SER A 118 -8.74 -23.22 11.03
CA SER A 118 -7.58 -24.11 11.18
C SER A 118 -6.60 -24.02 10.00
N LYS A 119 -7.12 -23.92 8.77
CA LYS A 119 -6.31 -23.72 7.56
C LYS A 119 -5.51 -22.42 7.63
N MET A 120 -6.19 -21.29 7.85
CA MET A 120 -5.51 -19.99 7.96
C MET A 120 -4.68 -19.84 9.24
N TRP A 121 -5.05 -20.55 10.31
CA TRP A 121 -4.29 -20.56 11.56
C TRP A 121 -2.88 -21.07 11.32
N ARG A 122 -2.74 -22.22 10.65
CA ARG A 122 -1.43 -22.79 10.33
C ARG A 122 -0.66 -21.92 9.36
N LYS A 123 -1.33 -21.37 8.34
CA LYS A 123 -0.69 -20.61 7.26
C LYS A 123 -0.08 -19.28 7.71
N GLU A 124 -0.85 -18.46 8.44
CA GLU A 124 -0.51 -17.04 8.69
C GLU A 124 -1.02 -16.51 10.03
N HIS A 125 -2.19 -16.94 10.49
CA HIS A 125 -2.82 -16.28 11.64
C HIS A 125 -2.14 -16.64 12.97
N LYS A 126 -1.51 -17.81 13.13
CA LYS A 126 -0.87 -18.21 14.40
C LYS A 126 0.12 -17.15 14.91
N GLU A 127 0.96 -16.60 14.05
CA GLU A 127 1.97 -15.59 14.41
C GLU A 127 1.30 -14.30 14.88
N ASN A 128 0.32 -13.83 14.12
CA ASN A 128 -0.38 -12.57 14.36
C ASN A 128 -1.48 -12.66 15.43
N CYS A 129 -1.98 -13.85 15.76
CA CYS A 129 -3.06 -14.02 16.74
C CYS A 129 -2.60 -13.75 18.18
N SER A 130 -1.31 -13.93 18.44
CA SER A 130 -0.72 -13.71 19.76
C SER A 130 -0.78 -12.24 20.17
N MET A 131 -0.67 -11.34 19.21
CA MET A 131 -0.63 -9.90 19.41
C MET A 131 -2.05 -9.31 19.49
N SER A 132 -2.37 -8.66 20.61
CA SER A 132 -3.61 -7.90 20.75
C SER A 132 -3.63 -6.75 19.75
N PHE A 133 -4.83 -6.28 19.37
CA PHE A 133 -4.95 -5.13 18.48
C PHE A 133 -4.23 -3.89 19.03
N ALA A 134 -4.28 -3.67 20.35
CA ALA A 134 -3.55 -2.61 21.03
C ALA A 134 -2.03 -2.72 20.87
N ALA A 135 -1.47 -3.93 21.01
CA ALA A 135 -0.05 -4.16 20.78
C ALA A 135 0.36 -3.94 19.30
N ARG A 136 -0.50 -4.30 18.35
CA ARG A 136 -0.25 -3.98 16.92
C ARG A 136 -0.26 -2.48 16.68
N PHE A 137 -1.25 -1.78 17.24
CA PHE A 137 -1.34 -0.34 17.15
C PHE A 137 -0.10 0.33 17.75
N GLU A 138 0.37 -0.16 18.90
CA GLU A 138 1.62 0.30 19.52
C GLU A 138 2.83 0.10 18.61
N ASN A 139 2.96 -1.06 17.96
CA ASN A 139 4.05 -1.31 17.01
C ASN A 139 4.02 -0.34 15.82
N VAL A 140 2.83 -0.06 15.27
CA VAL A 140 2.66 0.93 14.19
C VAL A 140 3.13 2.32 14.66
N LEU A 141 2.76 2.72 15.87
CA LEU A 141 3.18 4.01 16.43
C LEU A 141 4.70 4.05 16.65
N ARG A 142 5.28 3.05 17.31
CA ARG A 142 6.67 3.04 17.77
C ARG A 142 7.68 2.77 16.64
N TYR A 143 7.40 1.78 15.82
CA TYR A 143 8.37 1.28 14.83
C TYR A 143 8.06 1.75 13.42
N GLY A 144 6.87 2.34 13.19
CA GLY A 144 6.43 2.65 11.85
C GLY A 144 6.40 1.41 10.97
N GLU A 145 6.03 0.25 11.54
CA GLU A 145 5.94 -1.00 10.80
C GLU A 145 5.16 -0.77 9.50
N PRO A 146 5.65 -1.28 8.35
CA PRO A 146 5.09 -0.93 7.06
C PRO A 146 3.58 -1.21 7.02
N LEU A 147 2.90 -0.38 6.24
CA LEU A 147 1.52 0.05 6.47
C LEU A 147 0.45 -0.90 5.90
N TRP A 148 0.66 -2.22 5.98
CA TRP A 148 -0.21 -3.20 5.33
C TRP A 148 -1.47 -3.52 6.17
N TYR A 149 -1.59 -2.94 7.36
CA TYR A 149 -2.84 -2.97 8.14
C TYR A 149 -3.70 -1.72 7.86
N SER A 150 -4.41 -1.76 6.73
CA SER A 150 -5.35 -0.71 6.29
C SER A 150 -6.38 -0.32 7.36
N SER A 151 -6.76 -1.24 8.25
CA SER A 151 -7.74 -1.01 9.30
C SER A 151 -7.24 -0.07 10.41
N ILE A 152 -5.99 -0.19 10.86
CA ILE A 152 -5.42 0.70 11.90
C ILE A 152 -5.36 2.14 11.36
N TYR A 153 -4.93 2.30 10.10
CA TYR A 153 -4.83 3.62 9.47
C TYR A 153 -6.16 4.35 9.42
N ARG A 154 -7.22 3.62 9.05
CA ARG A 154 -8.55 4.19 8.94
C ARG A 154 -9.21 4.43 10.30
N MET A 155 -9.05 3.50 11.25
CA MET A 155 -9.64 3.59 12.59
C MET A 155 -9.08 4.78 13.38
N PHE A 156 -7.77 5.02 13.31
CA PHE A 156 -7.11 6.06 14.09
C PHE A 156 -6.84 7.35 13.30
N GLY A 157 -7.59 7.58 12.22
CA GLY A 157 -7.60 8.85 11.49
C GLY A 157 -6.38 9.14 10.61
N PHE A 158 -5.40 8.22 10.52
CA PHE A 158 -4.24 8.40 9.63
C PHE A 158 -4.65 8.55 8.16
N SER A 159 -5.70 7.85 7.72
CA SER A 159 -6.22 7.98 6.35
C SER A 159 -6.90 9.34 6.08
N LYS A 160 -7.24 10.10 7.13
CA LYS A 160 -7.86 11.43 7.02
C LYS A 160 -6.82 12.55 7.07
N ALA A 161 -5.58 12.21 7.39
CA ALA A 161 -4.48 13.15 7.34
C ALA A 161 -4.22 13.54 5.88
N THR A 162 -4.26 14.84 5.58
CA THR A 162 -4.28 15.34 4.20
C THR A 162 -2.97 15.15 3.45
N THR A 163 -1.88 14.95 4.19
CA THR A 163 -0.55 14.71 3.64
C THR A 163 0.14 13.60 4.43
N GLY A 164 1.13 12.94 3.83
CA GLY A 164 1.99 12.00 4.58
C GLY A 164 2.66 12.65 5.80
N GLY A 165 2.94 13.96 5.75
CA GLY A 165 3.42 14.72 6.89
C GLY A 165 2.40 14.86 8.02
N ASP A 166 1.11 14.99 7.71
CA ASP A 166 0.05 15.04 8.72
C ASP A 166 -0.19 13.68 9.36
N ALA A 167 -0.07 12.59 8.60
CA ALA A 167 -0.17 11.23 9.16
C ALA A 167 0.97 10.98 10.16
N GLU A 168 2.19 11.40 9.82
CA GLU A 168 3.33 11.34 10.72
C GLU A 168 3.13 12.24 11.95
N ARG A 169 2.63 13.47 11.79
CA ARG A 169 2.31 14.33 12.94
C ARG A 169 1.27 13.70 13.86
N LEU A 170 0.22 13.10 13.29
CA LEU A 170 -0.79 12.38 14.07
C LEU A 170 -0.19 11.18 14.82
N ARG A 171 0.74 10.44 14.19
CA ARG A 171 1.48 9.36 14.85
C ARG A 171 2.22 9.89 16.07
N GLN A 172 2.91 11.02 15.90
CA GLN A 172 3.65 11.66 16.98
C GLN A 172 2.74 12.19 18.09
N VAL A 173 1.52 12.66 17.78
CA VAL A 173 0.51 13.01 18.80
C VAL A 173 0.17 11.80 19.67
N TYR A 174 -0.08 10.64 19.06
CA TYR A 174 -0.36 9.43 19.82
C TYR A 174 0.84 9.00 20.68
N LEU A 175 2.07 9.11 20.17
CA LEU A 175 3.28 8.84 20.95
C LEU A 175 3.45 9.80 22.12
N GLU A 176 3.22 11.11 21.93
CA GLU A 176 3.26 12.10 23.02
C GLU A 176 2.27 11.75 24.13
N ILE A 177 1.05 11.34 23.78
CA ILE A 177 0.01 10.94 24.74
C ILE A 177 0.43 9.67 25.51
N LEU A 178 1.00 8.69 24.82
CA LEU A 178 1.42 7.42 25.42
C LEU A 178 2.70 7.56 26.28
N ASP A 179 3.60 8.47 25.93
CA ASP A 179 4.86 8.70 26.65
C ASP A 179 4.69 9.61 27.87
N ALA A 180 3.59 10.35 27.95
CA ALA A 180 3.26 11.20 29.08
C ALA A 180 2.78 10.39 30.29
N LYS A 181 3.73 10.07 31.17
CA LYS A 181 3.50 9.30 32.42
C LYS A 181 2.37 9.88 33.26
N GLU A 182 2.23 11.20 33.27
CA GLU A 182 1.23 11.93 34.06
C GLU A 182 -0.20 11.60 33.64
N LEU A 183 -0.41 11.24 32.36
CA LEU A 183 -1.73 10.92 31.84
C LEU A 183 -2.14 9.46 32.09
N ASN A 184 -1.16 8.56 32.26
CA ASN A 184 -1.38 7.12 32.44
C ASN A 184 -2.34 6.52 31.39
N ILE A 185 -2.19 6.94 30.13
CA ILE A 185 -2.99 6.47 29.00
C ILE A 185 -2.27 5.32 28.30
N THR A 186 -2.99 4.23 28.03
CA THR A 186 -2.46 3.07 27.29
C THR A 186 -3.07 2.98 25.88
N THR A 187 -2.48 2.14 25.02
CA THR A 187 -3.06 1.83 23.69
C THR A 187 -4.43 1.17 23.78
N ASP A 188 -4.69 0.39 24.84
CA ASP A 188 -6.01 -0.16 25.13
C ASP A 188 -7.04 0.94 25.44
N ASP A 189 -6.64 2.03 26.08
CA ASP A 189 -7.54 3.14 26.37
C ASP A 189 -7.89 3.92 25.09
N ILE A 190 -6.92 4.17 24.21
CA ILE A 190 -7.16 4.77 22.90
C ILE A 190 -8.12 3.90 22.08
N LEU A 191 -7.95 2.57 22.10
CA LEU A 191 -8.87 1.65 21.44
C LEU A 191 -10.28 1.70 22.05
N LYS A 192 -10.41 1.80 23.38
CA LYS A 192 -11.72 1.99 24.04
C LYS A 192 -12.35 3.32 23.60
N TRP A 193 -11.58 4.39 23.44
CA TRP A 193 -12.09 5.68 22.98
C TRP A 193 -12.63 5.59 21.55
N HIS A 194 -11.91 4.91 20.66
CA HIS A 194 -12.39 4.62 19.31
C HIS A 194 -13.71 3.86 19.33
N ASN A 195 -13.78 2.74 20.05
CA ASN A 195 -14.99 1.90 20.11
C ASN A 195 -16.20 2.62 20.71
N LYS A 196 -15.95 3.57 21.62
CA LYS A 196 -16.99 4.42 22.22
C LYS A 196 -17.32 5.67 21.39
N ARG A 197 -16.66 5.88 20.24
CA ARG A 197 -16.84 7.06 19.38
C ARG A 197 -16.57 8.39 20.10
N ILE A 198 -15.61 8.39 21.03
CA ILE A 198 -15.19 9.59 21.79
C ILE A 198 -13.70 9.89 21.61
N MET A 199 -13.11 9.41 20.51
CA MET A 199 -11.67 9.48 20.28
C MET A 199 -11.18 10.91 20.11
N LYS A 200 -11.91 11.73 19.34
CA LYS A 200 -11.56 13.15 19.13
C LYS A 200 -11.49 13.91 20.44
N GLU A 201 -12.53 13.81 21.25
CA GLU A 201 -12.67 14.54 22.52
C GLU A 201 -11.59 14.11 23.51
N LYS A 202 -11.30 12.81 23.59
CA LYS A 202 -10.29 12.28 24.52
C LYS A 202 -8.86 12.60 24.08
N VAL A 203 -8.54 12.50 22.79
CA VAL A 203 -7.22 12.88 22.26
C VAL A 203 -7.02 14.40 22.42
N GLN A 204 -8.05 15.20 22.14
CA GLN A 204 -8.00 16.65 22.33
C GLN A 204 -7.76 17.03 23.80
N ALA A 205 -8.53 16.45 24.73
CA ALA A 205 -8.35 16.71 26.16
C ALA A 205 -6.95 16.29 26.65
N ALA A 206 -6.42 15.16 26.16
CA ALA A 206 -5.05 14.74 26.46
C ALA A 206 -4.02 15.76 25.95
N CYS A 207 -4.17 16.25 24.71
CA CYS A 207 -3.30 17.28 24.15
C CYS A 207 -3.36 18.60 24.95
N GLU A 208 -4.55 19.02 25.39
CA GLU A 208 -4.73 20.23 26.20
C GLU A 208 -4.05 20.11 27.56
N LEU A 209 -4.11 18.93 28.21
CA LEU A 209 -3.39 18.64 29.45
C LEU A 209 -1.87 18.70 29.24
N LEU A 210 -1.35 18.13 28.15
CA LEU A 210 0.08 18.20 27.82
C LEU A 210 0.55 19.64 27.58
N LEU A 211 -0.28 20.46 26.95
CA LEU A 211 0.04 21.87 26.68
C LEU A 211 -0.02 22.75 27.94
N ALA A 212 -0.79 22.34 28.96
CA ALA A 212 -0.89 23.05 30.23
C ALA A 212 0.27 22.75 31.19
N ASP A 213 0.98 21.63 30.99
CA ASP A 213 2.12 21.25 31.80
C ASP A 213 3.39 22.03 31.37
N PRO A 214 3.95 22.90 32.22
CA PRO A 214 5.12 23.70 31.89
C PRO A 214 6.42 22.88 31.73
N ASP A 215 6.47 21.67 32.32
CA ASP A 215 7.61 20.76 32.21
C ASP A 215 7.51 19.90 30.93
N CYS A 216 6.31 19.77 30.37
CA CYS A 216 6.09 19.14 29.08
C CYS A 216 6.36 20.13 27.94
N LYS A 217 7.06 19.68 26.89
CA LYS A 217 7.25 20.44 25.65
C LYS A 217 6.62 19.70 24.48
N PRO A 218 5.28 19.53 24.46
CA PRO A 218 4.65 18.77 23.40
C PRO A 218 4.79 19.53 22.09
N ARG A 219 5.40 18.90 21.11
CA ARG A 219 5.68 19.49 19.79
C ARG A 219 4.48 19.33 18.87
N PHE A 220 3.77 18.21 18.99
CA PHE A 220 2.72 17.83 18.05
C PHE A 220 1.30 18.04 18.60
N SER A 221 1.13 18.07 19.92
CA SER A 221 -0.16 18.39 20.56
C SER A 221 -0.70 19.76 20.14
N ALA A 222 0.17 20.79 19.98
CA ALA A 222 -0.23 22.11 19.48
C ALA A 222 -0.67 22.11 18.00
N TRP A 223 -0.15 21.18 17.20
CA TRP A 223 -0.61 20.96 15.84
C TRP A 223 -1.98 20.27 15.86
N PHE A 224 -2.18 19.27 16.72
CA PHE A 224 -3.43 18.53 16.79
C PHE A 224 -4.62 19.42 17.19
N THR A 225 -4.46 20.33 18.15
CA THR A 225 -5.53 21.25 18.57
C THR A 225 -6.05 22.14 17.42
N LYS A 226 -5.23 22.39 16.40
CA LYS A 226 -5.63 23.10 15.17
C LYS A 226 -6.17 22.18 14.08
N ASN A 227 -5.98 20.86 14.20
CA ASN A 227 -6.28 19.83 13.20
C ASN A 227 -7.17 18.71 13.75
N THR A 228 -8.03 19.01 14.73
CA THR A 228 -8.90 18.01 15.38
C THR A 228 -9.88 17.35 14.42
N HIS A 229 -10.14 17.99 13.27
CA HIS A 229 -10.99 17.46 12.20
C HIS A 229 -10.51 16.12 11.62
N ILE A 230 -9.22 15.79 11.78
CA ILE A 230 -8.65 14.51 11.34
C ILE A 230 -9.30 13.31 12.05
N LEU A 231 -9.80 13.49 13.28
CA LEU A 231 -10.49 12.44 14.05
C LEU A 231 -12.03 12.55 14.00
N ASP A 232 -12.59 13.46 13.19
CA ASP A 232 -14.05 13.57 13.05
C ASP A 232 -14.61 12.30 12.41
N LEU A 233 -15.53 11.62 13.10
CA LEU A 233 -16.15 10.39 12.61
C LEU A 233 -16.98 10.60 11.33
N GLU A 234 -17.47 11.82 11.11
CA GLU A 234 -18.41 12.16 10.05
C GLU A 234 -17.77 12.54 8.71
N THR A 235 -16.44 12.70 8.64
CA THR A 235 -15.78 12.90 7.34
C THR A 235 -15.93 11.65 6.50
N LYS A 236 -16.79 11.76 5.48
CA LYS A 236 -17.12 10.66 4.55
C LYS A 236 -15.84 10.28 3.81
N GLU A 237 -15.57 8.98 3.65
CA GLU A 237 -14.45 8.47 2.84
C GLU A 237 -14.36 9.10 1.44
N HIS A 238 -15.50 9.58 0.93
CA HIS A 238 -15.60 10.40 -0.27
C HIS A 238 -14.56 11.53 -0.33
N ASP A 239 -14.27 12.21 0.78
CA ASP A 239 -13.32 13.31 0.81
C ASP A 239 -11.88 12.87 0.54
N THR A 240 -11.53 11.63 0.89
CA THR A 240 -10.18 11.10 0.68
C THR A 240 -9.91 10.83 -0.81
N HIS A 241 -10.86 10.20 -1.51
CA HIS A 241 -10.76 10.03 -2.96
C HIS A 241 -10.75 11.38 -3.68
N LEU A 242 -11.61 12.32 -3.27
CA LEU A 242 -11.64 13.66 -3.85
C LEU A 242 -10.35 14.46 -3.60
N THR A 243 -9.62 14.18 -2.52
CA THR A 243 -8.34 14.84 -2.24
C THR A 243 -7.24 14.34 -3.17
N ALA A 244 -7.09 13.01 -3.32
CA ALA A 244 -6.17 12.43 -4.30
C ALA A 244 -6.54 12.86 -5.72
N TRP A 245 -7.84 12.87 -6.05
CA TRP A 245 -8.38 13.33 -7.32
C TRP A 245 -7.98 14.77 -7.65
N ARG A 246 -8.10 15.68 -6.67
CA ARG A 246 -7.65 17.08 -6.80
C ARG A 246 -6.14 17.19 -6.98
N GLY A 247 -5.37 16.39 -6.25
CA GLY A 247 -3.90 16.33 -6.38
C GLY A 247 -3.43 15.90 -7.76
N LEU A 248 -4.25 15.13 -8.49
CA LEU A 248 -3.97 14.69 -9.86
C LEU A 248 -4.44 15.67 -10.94
N HIS A 249 -4.98 16.83 -10.54
CA HIS A 249 -5.57 17.83 -11.45
C HIS A 249 -6.65 17.25 -12.37
N LEU A 250 -7.38 16.23 -11.89
CA LEU A 250 -8.51 15.64 -12.62
C LEU A 250 -9.72 16.59 -12.62
N PRO A 251 -10.67 16.45 -13.57
CA PRO A 251 -11.84 17.31 -13.67
C PRO A 251 -12.60 17.39 -12.35
N LYS A 252 -13.05 18.58 -11.93
CA LYS A 252 -13.75 18.73 -10.64
C LYS A 252 -15.01 17.85 -10.63
N VAL A 253 -15.13 17.04 -9.58
CA VAL A 253 -16.28 16.19 -9.33
C VAL A 253 -17.07 16.78 -8.16
N GLN A 254 -18.37 17.03 -8.36
CA GLN A 254 -19.25 17.64 -7.37
C GLN A 254 -20.11 16.61 -6.61
N SER A 255 -20.17 15.37 -7.10
CA SER A 255 -20.97 14.31 -6.47
C SER A 255 -20.35 12.93 -6.66
N GLN A 256 -20.72 11.99 -5.77
CA GLN A 256 -20.36 10.58 -5.90
C GLN A 256 -20.84 9.96 -7.22
N GLN A 257 -21.98 10.40 -7.76
CA GLN A 257 -22.49 9.92 -9.04
C GLN A 257 -21.60 10.37 -10.21
N GLN A 258 -21.14 11.62 -10.20
CA GLN A 258 -20.19 12.11 -11.20
C GLN A 258 -18.85 11.38 -11.09
N TYR A 259 -18.37 11.13 -9.86
CA TYR A 259 -17.16 10.32 -9.63
C TYR A 259 -17.32 8.94 -10.29
N ALA A 260 -18.41 8.24 -9.93
CA ALA A 260 -18.71 6.92 -10.44
C ALA A 260 -18.79 6.91 -11.97
N ALA A 261 -19.50 7.86 -12.57
CA ALA A 261 -19.66 7.97 -14.02
C ALA A 261 -18.32 8.20 -14.76
N ILE A 262 -17.41 9.00 -14.20
CA ILE A 262 -16.08 9.20 -14.80
C ILE A 262 -15.26 7.91 -14.65
N THR A 263 -15.21 7.33 -13.46
CA THR A 263 -14.40 6.14 -13.19
C THR A 263 -14.92 4.88 -13.88
N SER A 264 -16.22 4.78 -14.15
CA SER A 264 -16.79 3.64 -14.88
C SER A 264 -16.45 3.68 -16.38
N ALA A 265 -16.08 4.85 -16.90
CA ALA A 265 -15.62 5.01 -18.28
C ALA A 265 -14.09 4.83 -18.43
N TRP A 266 -13.37 4.60 -17.33
CA TRP A 266 -11.92 4.41 -17.37
C TRP A 266 -11.54 3.04 -17.93
N THR A 267 -10.44 3.04 -18.67
CA THR A 267 -9.69 1.83 -19.00
C THR A 267 -9.12 1.19 -17.73
N ASP A 268 -8.84 -0.11 -17.78
CA ASP A 268 -8.20 -0.83 -16.69
C ASP A 268 -6.85 -0.19 -16.26
N THR A 269 -6.05 0.29 -17.23
CA THR A 269 -4.81 1.03 -16.92
C THR A 269 -5.07 2.35 -16.20
N GLU A 270 -6.09 3.13 -16.60
CA GLU A 270 -6.45 4.38 -15.91
C GLU A 270 -6.84 4.12 -14.46
N ALA A 271 -7.69 3.11 -14.22
CA ALA A 271 -8.09 2.71 -12.88
C ALA A 271 -6.88 2.30 -12.03
N ARG A 272 -5.95 1.53 -12.58
CA ARG A 272 -4.72 1.10 -11.89
C ARG A 272 -3.76 2.24 -11.60
N CYS A 273 -3.58 3.16 -12.55
CA CYS A 273 -2.76 4.37 -12.35
C CYS A 273 -3.34 5.23 -11.22
N TYR A 274 -4.66 5.45 -11.23
CA TYR A 274 -5.32 6.17 -10.16
C TYR A 274 -5.21 5.46 -8.81
N MET A 275 -5.38 4.13 -8.78
CA MET A 275 -5.23 3.36 -7.54
C MET A 275 -3.81 3.41 -6.97
N LEU A 276 -2.78 3.35 -7.83
CA LEU A 276 -1.40 3.61 -7.41
C LEU A 276 -1.30 5.00 -6.75
N PHE A 277 -1.81 6.02 -7.42
CA PHE A 277 -1.68 7.40 -6.97
C PHE A 277 -2.42 7.68 -5.68
N TYR A 278 -3.64 7.16 -5.57
CA TYR A 278 -4.40 7.18 -4.33
C TYR A 278 -3.57 6.58 -3.19
N LYS A 279 -2.99 5.40 -3.37
CA LYS A 279 -2.16 4.75 -2.34
C LYS A 279 -0.95 5.58 -1.96
N LEU A 280 -0.17 6.01 -2.94
CA LEU A 280 1.05 6.79 -2.71
C LEU A 280 0.76 8.13 -2.04
N PHE A 281 -0.34 8.79 -2.39
CA PHE A 281 -0.76 10.05 -1.77
C PHE A 281 -0.98 9.90 -0.25
N TYR A 282 -1.50 8.75 0.18
CA TYR A 282 -1.69 8.39 1.59
C TYR A 282 -0.47 7.70 2.22
N GLY A 283 0.69 7.74 1.55
CA GLY A 283 1.91 7.10 2.04
C GLY A 283 1.88 5.57 2.00
N MET A 284 0.88 4.98 1.33
CA MET A 284 0.76 3.54 1.15
C MET A 284 1.48 3.10 -0.12
N ALA A 285 2.05 1.89 -0.10
CA ALA A 285 2.53 1.24 -1.31
C ALA A 285 1.46 0.31 -1.90
N PRO A 286 1.56 -0.09 -3.18
CA PRO A 286 0.81 -1.21 -3.71
C PRO A 286 0.91 -2.45 -2.82
N ASP A 287 -0.20 -3.15 -2.63
CA ASP A 287 -0.18 -4.39 -1.85
C ASP A 287 0.55 -5.45 -2.67
N VAL A 288 1.33 -6.30 -2.00
CA VAL A 288 2.07 -7.37 -2.68
C VAL A 288 1.15 -8.36 -3.39
N THR A 289 -0.15 -8.41 -3.10
CA THR A 289 -1.11 -9.27 -3.81
C THR A 289 -1.70 -8.63 -5.06
N GLU A 290 -1.51 -7.32 -5.23
CA GLU A 290 -2.07 -6.57 -6.33
C GLU A 290 -1.17 -6.60 -7.56
N GLU A 291 -1.79 -6.47 -8.73
CA GLU A 291 -1.04 -6.39 -9.98
C GLU A 291 -0.25 -5.09 -10.10
N THR A 292 -0.72 -4.01 -9.47
CA THR A 292 -0.04 -2.70 -9.40
C THR A 292 1.37 -2.82 -8.80
N TYR A 293 1.62 -3.82 -7.94
CA TYR A 293 2.93 -4.12 -7.39
C TYR A 293 3.96 -4.50 -8.46
N ARG A 294 3.55 -5.25 -9.50
CA ARG A 294 4.42 -5.60 -10.64
C ARG A 294 4.35 -4.55 -11.74
N LEU A 295 3.15 -4.08 -12.07
CA LEU A 295 2.90 -3.12 -13.15
C LEU A 295 3.74 -1.85 -13.00
N PHE A 296 3.94 -1.40 -11.76
CA PHE A 296 4.75 -0.22 -11.42
C PHE A 296 6.07 -0.56 -10.74
N ALA A 297 6.57 -1.78 -11.00
CA ALA A 297 7.89 -2.27 -10.59
C ALA A 297 8.21 -2.21 -9.09
N PHE A 298 7.23 -2.10 -8.20
CA PHE A 298 7.46 -2.23 -6.75
C PHE A 298 7.99 -3.62 -6.35
N CYS A 299 7.79 -4.63 -7.20
CA CYS A 299 8.40 -5.95 -7.04
C CYS A 299 9.94 -5.95 -7.12
N VAL A 300 10.59 -4.92 -7.65
CA VAL A 300 12.06 -4.83 -7.64
C VAL A 300 12.62 -4.41 -6.29
N CYS A 301 11.82 -3.72 -5.47
CA CYS A 301 12.24 -3.22 -4.17
C CYS A 301 12.60 -4.36 -3.22
N ASN A 302 13.59 -4.12 -2.36
CA ASN A 302 13.88 -5.00 -1.25
C ASN A 302 12.94 -4.63 -0.09
N MET A 303 12.33 -5.64 0.55
CA MET A 303 11.44 -5.43 1.69
C MET A 303 12.21 -5.08 2.98
N THR A 304 13.46 -5.52 3.08
CA THR A 304 14.28 -5.41 4.30
C THR A 304 15.44 -4.42 4.19
N GLN A 305 15.80 -4.01 2.96
CA GLN A 305 16.97 -3.16 2.69
C GLN A 305 16.64 -2.04 1.71
N HIS A 306 17.52 -1.04 1.63
CA HIS A 306 17.45 -0.01 0.60
C HIS A 306 17.95 -0.51 -0.77
N PRO A 307 17.41 0.01 -1.88
CA PRO A 307 16.26 0.92 -1.92
C PRO A 307 14.97 0.16 -1.63
N ASN A 308 14.13 0.75 -0.77
CA ASN A 308 12.93 0.09 -0.29
C ASN A 308 11.69 0.58 -1.06
N ILE A 309 10.55 -0.05 -0.77
CA ILE A 309 9.26 0.25 -1.40
C ILE A 309 8.86 1.74 -1.24
N THR A 310 9.27 2.37 -0.15
CA THR A 310 8.98 3.78 0.16
C THR A 310 9.79 4.72 -0.73
N ASP A 311 11.03 4.38 -1.05
CA ASP A 311 11.87 5.20 -1.92
C ASP A 311 11.32 5.25 -3.35
N LEU A 312 10.87 4.10 -3.88
CA LEU A 312 10.22 4.05 -5.20
C LEU A 312 8.89 4.81 -5.19
N GLY A 313 8.12 4.67 -4.11
CA GLY A 313 6.88 5.43 -3.92
C GLY A 313 7.10 6.95 -3.93
N LYS A 314 8.14 7.44 -3.25
CA LYS A 314 8.54 8.86 -3.29
C LYS A 314 8.90 9.29 -4.71
N LEU A 315 9.62 8.45 -5.46
CA LEU A 315 10.00 8.75 -6.82
C LEU A 315 8.79 8.89 -7.75
N TYR A 316 7.79 8.01 -7.62
CA TYR A 316 6.51 8.17 -8.31
C TYR A 316 5.76 9.43 -7.89
N ILE A 317 5.78 9.80 -6.61
CA ILE A 317 5.19 11.07 -6.13
C ILE A 317 5.88 12.28 -6.76
N GLU A 318 7.20 12.29 -6.85
CA GLU A 318 7.94 13.36 -7.53
C GLU A 318 7.65 13.39 -9.03
N LEU A 319 7.48 12.22 -9.67
CA LEU A 319 7.06 12.16 -11.06
C LEU A 319 5.69 12.79 -11.26
N MET A 320 4.72 12.45 -10.41
CA MET A 320 3.36 13.00 -10.44
C MET A 320 3.32 14.52 -10.28
N LYS A 321 4.24 15.11 -9.50
CA LYS A 321 4.35 16.57 -9.38
C LYS A 321 4.85 17.23 -10.66
N LYS A 322 5.51 16.47 -11.54
CA LYS A 322 6.17 16.96 -12.77
C LYS A 322 5.44 16.56 -14.07
N CYS A 323 4.40 15.71 -14.00
CA CYS A 323 3.57 15.32 -15.14
C CYS A 323 2.08 15.36 -14.78
N ASN A 324 1.21 15.49 -15.78
CA ASN A 324 -0.23 15.36 -15.53
C ASN A 324 -0.67 13.88 -15.58
N PHE A 325 -1.87 13.58 -15.06
CA PHE A 325 -2.41 12.22 -15.00
C PHE A 325 -2.47 11.54 -16.38
N ARG A 326 -2.85 12.28 -17.43
CA ARG A 326 -2.97 11.75 -18.80
C ARG A 326 -1.61 11.31 -19.36
N GLN A 327 -0.56 12.11 -19.18
CA GLN A 327 0.81 11.76 -19.58
C GLN A 327 1.30 10.49 -18.90
N PHE A 328 1.01 10.34 -17.60
CA PHE A 328 1.37 9.13 -16.86
C PHE A 328 0.62 7.90 -17.35
N VAL A 329 -0.71 8.00 -17.53
CA VAL A 329 -1.54 6.92 -18.07
C VAL A 329 -1.10 6.51 -19.47
N GLU A 330 -0.80 7.48 -20.33
CA GLU A 330 -0.31 7.21 -21.69
C GLU A 330 1.03 6.47 -21.66
N ALA A 331 1.96 6.90 -20.82
CA ALA A 331 3.22 6.18 -20.62
C ALA A 331 3.00 4.76 -20.08
N ALA A 332 2.11 4.59 -19.10
CA ALA A 332 1.77 3.27 -18.55
C ALA A 332 1.10 2.35 -19.58
N ASN A 333 0.24 2.88 -20.46
CA ASN A 333 -0.37 2.12 -21.56
C ASN A 333 0.67 1.72 -22.62
N ASN A 334 1.60 2.61 -22.95
CA ASN A 334 2.61 2.37 -23.97
C ASN A 334 3.70 1.37 -23.52
N ASN A 335 3.86 1.14 -22.22
CA ASN A 335 4.73 0.08 -21.70
C ASN A 335 4.34 -1.34 -22.16
N ASN A 336 3.10 -1.53 -22.65
CA ASN A 336 2.64 -2.84 -23.10
C ASN A 336 3.18 -3.21 -24.49
N LYS A 337 3.74 -2.25 -25.22
CA LYS A 337 4.22 -2.50 -26.58
C LYS A 337 5.49 -3.36 -26.51
N ARG A 338 5.53 -4.41 -27.34
CA ARG A 338 6.67 -5.32 -27.46
C ARG A 338 7.96 -4.51 -27.65
N PRO A 339 9.08 -4.90 -27.01
CA PRO A 339 10.35 -4.20 -27.20
C PRO A 339 10.74 -4.24 -28.66
N GLU A 340 10.87 -3.07 -29.27
CA GLU A 340 11.74 -2.92 -30.43
C GLU A 340 13.16 -2.68 -29.90
N PRO A 341 14.18 -3.31 -30.51
CA PRO A 341 15.57 -3.08 -30.12
C PRO A 341 15.90 -1.59 -30.09
N GLY A 342 16.31 -1.08 -28.92
CA GLY A 342 16.65 0.33 -28.71
C GLY A 342 15.51 1.22 -28.18
N ASN A 343 14.28 0.71 -28.05
CA ASN A 343 13.20 1.45 -27.40
C ASN A 343 13.24 1.23 -25.87
N GLU A 344 13.15 2.32 -25.12
CA GLU A 344 12.99 2.30 -23.66
C GLU A 344 11.50 2.22 -23.29
N PRO A 345 11.14 1.64 -22.12
CA PRO A 345 9.76 1.70 -21.64
C PRO A 345 9.28 3.15 -21.54
N ALA A 346 8.06 3.43 -22.00
CA ALA A 346 7.52 4.79 -22.01
C ALA A 346 7.49 5.42 -20.60
N LEU A 347 7.26 4.65 -19.52
CA LEU A 347 7.42 5.17 -18.16
C LEU A 347 8.86 5.54 -17.82
N VAL A 348 9.86 4.78 -18.26
CA VAL A 348 11.29 5.11 -18.06
C VAL A 348 11.64 6.40 -18.81
N THR A 349 11.19 6.52 -20.06
CA THR A 349 11.31 7.75 -20.86
C THR A 349 10.63 8.93 -20.16
N LEU A 350 9.47 8.72 -19.56
CA LEU A 350 8.77 9.75 -18.79
C LEU A 350 9.59 10.18 -17.57
N PHE A 351 10.13 9.26 -16.77
CA PHE A 351 11.03 9.60 -15.65
C PHE A 351 12.25 10.40 -16.12
N LYS A 352 12.91 9.96 -17.21
CA LYS A 352 14.04 10.68 -17.83
C LYS A 352 13.66 12.10 -18.25
N SER A 353 12.54 12.27 -18.94
CA SER A 353 12.05 13.58 -19.39
C SER A 353 11.76 14.55 -18.23
N LYS A 354 11.57 14.04 -17.00
CA LYS A 354 11.32 14.83 -15.79
C LYS A 354 12.54 14.97 -14.88
N GLY A 355 13.72 14.51 -15.33
CA GLY A 355 14.98 14.59 -14.58
C GLY A 355 15.01 13.67 -13.36
N LEU A 356 14.35 12.51 -13.45
CA LEU A 356 14.22 11.52 -12.37
C LEU A 356 14.91 10.19 -12.72
N ASP A 357 15.75 10.17 -13.74
CA ASP A 357 16.47 8.99 -14.23
C ASP A 357 17.53 8.50 -13.26
N GLY A 358 18.36 9.39 -12.71
CA GLY A 358 19.40 9.03 -11.75
C GLY A 358 18.84 8.29 -10.53
N PRO A 359 17.83 8.83 -9.82
CA PRO A 359 17.18 8.11 -8.73
C PRO A 359 16.51 6.80 -9.16
N LEU A 360 15.94 6.73 -10.37
CA LEU A 360 15.30 5.51 -10.88
C LEU A 360 16.31 4.39 -11.12
N GLN A 361 17.51 4.71 -11.61
CA GLN A 361 18.60 3.74 -11.81
C GLN A 361 19.10 3.11 -10.49
N GLY A 362 18.78 3.71 -9.34
CA GLY A 362 19.04 3.13 -8.03
C GLY A 362 18.29 1.80 -7.80
N PHE A 363 17.24 1.50 -8.57
CA PHE A 363 16.41 0.30 -8.44
C PHE A 363 16.83 -0.77 -9.46
N PRO A 364 17.49 -1.86 -9.04
CA PRO A 364 17.93 -2.91 -9.97
C PRO A 364 16.76 -3.50 -10.76
N HIS A 365 16.94 -3.69 -12.06
CA HIS A 365 15.96 -4.32 -12.96
C HIS A 365 14.62 -3.58 -13.11
N VAL A 366 14.49 -2.34 -12.61
CA VAL A 366 13.24 -1.55 -12.72
C VAL A 366 12.80 -1.39 -14.18
N GLU A 367 13.74 -1.12 -15.08
CA GLU A 367 13.46 -0.98 -16.51
C GLU A 367 12.95 -2.30 -17.10
N THR A 368 13.56 -3.42 -16.71
CA THR A 368 13.16 -4.78 -17.14
C THR A 368 11.72 -5.10 -16.74
N VAL A 369 11.32 -4.74 -15.51
CA VAL A 369 9.95 -4.98 -15.03
C VAL A 369 8.96 -4.07 -15.72
N LEU A 370 9.28 -2.77 -15.86
CA LEU A 370 8.43 -1.81 -16.55
C LEU A 370 8.25 -2.14 -18.04
N PHE A 371 9.16 -2.92 -18.62
CA PHE A 371 9.07 -3.37 -20.00
C PHE A 371 7.95 -4.40 -20.21
N SER A 372 7.68 -5.26 -19.24
CA SER A 372 7.11 -6.58 -19.53
C SER A 372 5.73 -6.79 -18.91
N ARG A 373 4.70 -6.06 -19.35
CA ARG A 373 3.36 -6.21 -18.74
C ARG A 373 2.70 -7.55 -19.04
N GLU A 374 2.73 -8.01 -20.28
CA GLU A 374 2.09 -9.28 -20.69
C GLU A 374 2.92 -10.51 -20.29
N PHE A 375 4.22 -10.32 -20.05
CA PHE A 375 5.17 -11.41 -19.95
C PHE A 375 6.20 -11.18 -18.85
N HIS A 376 5.76 -10.62 -17.71
CA HIS A 376 6.62 -10.47 -16.55
C HIS A 376 7.37 -11.78 -16.32
N GLN A 377 8.69 -11.70 -16.17
CA GLN A 377 9.49 -12.88 -15.94
C GLN A 377 8.95 -13.62 -14.72
N ALA A 378 8.84 -14.95 -14.81
CA ALA A 378 8.21 -15.78 -13.78
C ALA A 378 8.80 -15.55 -12.37
N VAL A 379 10.02 -15.03 -12.25
CA VAL A 379 10.63 -14.71 -10.95
C VAL A 379 9.91 -13.60 -10.19
N TRP A 380 9.25 -12.66 -10.87
CA TRP A 380 8.49 -11.62 -10.20
C TRP A 380 7.20 -12.17 -9.60
N TYR A 381 6.57 -13.15 -10.27
CA TYR A 381 5.47 -13.93 -9.71
C TYR A 381 5.94 -14.76 -8.51
N LEU A 382 7.10 -15.44 -8.64
CA LEU A 382 7.71 -16.17 -7.52
C LEU A 382 7.93 -15.26 -6.32
N LYS A 383 8.55 -14.09 -6.51
CA LYS A 383 8.80 -13.13 -5.42
C LYS A 383 7.50 -12.71 -4.75
N GLN A 384 6.48 -12.42 -5.55
CA GLN A 384 5.17 -12.04 -5.06
C GLN A 384 4.48 -13.18 -4.30
N TYR A 385 4.59 -14.41 -4.80
CA TYR A 385 4.06 -15.62 -4.19
C TYR A 385 4.72 -15.90 -2.85
N VAL A 386 6.04 -15.86 -2.73
CA VAL A 386 6.71 -16.20 -1.47
C VAL A 386 6.42 -15.18 -0.36
N ILE A 387 6.09 -13.94 -0.72
CA ILE A 387 5.68 -12.90 0.24
C ILE A 387 4.20 -13.04 0.61
N SER A 388 3.31 -13.21 -0.37
CA SER A 388 1.85 -13.19 -0.16
C SER A 388 1.23 -14.55 0.15
N LYS A 389 1.89 -15.64 -0.24
CA LYS A 389 1.41 -17.02 -0.26
C LYS A 389 0.07 -17.20 -1.01
N LYS A 390 -0.24 -16.37 -2.00
CA LYS A 390 -1.49 -16.44 -2.76
C LYS A 390 -1.38 -17.47 -3.90
N GLU A 391 -2.23 -18.49 -3.92
CA GLU A 391 -2.06 -19.65 -4.84
C GLU A 391 -2.13 -19.30 -6.33
N ASP A 392 -2.90 -18.29 -6.72
CA ASP A 392 -2.97 -17.79 -8.10
C ASP A 392 -1.67 -17.14 -8.60
N LEU A 393 -0.73 -16.86 -7.69
CA LEU A 393 0.60 -16.33 -8.00
C LEU A 393 1.68 -17.41 -8.03
N ARG A 394 1.35 -18.67 -7.70
CA ARG A 394 2.29 -19.78 -7.64
C ARG A 394 2.87 -20.05 -9.04
N PRO A 395 4.20 -20.04 -9.23
CA PRO A 395 4.82 -20.15 -10.55
C PRO A 395 4.90 -21.60 -11.02
N GLU A 396 3.76 -22.20 -11.37
CA GLU A 396 3.68 -23.61 -11.77
C GLU A 396 4.61 -23.94 -12.95
N GLY A 397 5.38 -25.01 -12.81
CA GLY A 397 6.33 -25.47 -13.83
C GLY A 397 7.71 -24.82 -13.78
N PHE A 398 7.89 -23.77 -12.97
CA PHE A 398 9.15 -23.03 -12.82
C PHE A 398 9.69 -23.11 -11.39
N PHE A 399 10.99 -22.87 -11.24
CA PHE A 399 11.66 -22.80 -9.94
C PHE A 399 11.45 -24.05 -9.08
N GLY A 400 11.31 -25.20 -9.72
CA GLY A 400 11.03 -26.46 -9.04
C GLY A 400 9.57 -26.67 -8.59
N TYR A 401 8.68 -25.67 -8.68
CA TYR A 401 7.26 -25.84 -8.38
C TYR A 401 6.62 -26.72 -9.45
N LYS A 402 6.10 -27.88 -9.03
CA LYS A 402 5.36 -28.81 -9.90
C LYS A 402 3.87 -28.75 -9.56
N GLN A 403 3.04 -29.07 -10.56
CA GLN A 403 1.58 -29.12 -10.40
C GLN A 403 1.16 -30.03 -9.24
N LEU A 404 1.84 -31.17 -9.10
CA LEU A 404 1.66 -32.09 -7.98
C LEU A 404 2.96 -32.15 -7.17
N MET A 405 2.97 -31.46 -6.03
CA MET A 405 4.01 -31.60 -5.02
C MET A 405 3.39 -31.93 -3.67
N PRO A 406 4.08 -32.72 -2.83
CA PRO A 406 3.79 -32.79 -1.40
C PRO A 406 3.77 -31.39 -0.77
N GLU A 407 2.84 -31.15 0.16
CA GLU A 407 2.66 -29.84 0.83
C GLU A 407 3.94 -29.39 1.55
N ASP A 408 4.67 -30.33 2.16
CA ASP A 408 5.94 -30.07 2.84
C ASP A 408 7.07 -29.65 1.88
N ALA A 409 7.06 -30.17 0.65
CA ALA A 409 8.02 -29.77 -0.38
C ALA A 409 7.75 -28.34 -0.86
N ASP A 410 6.48 -27.96 -1.01
CA ASP A 410 6.06 -26.61 -1.40
C ASP A 410 6.42 -25.58 -0.32
N GLU A 411 6.06 -25.84 0.93
CA GLU A 411 6.42 -24.98 2.06
C GLU A 411 7.94 -24.84 2.19
N THR A 412 8.70 -25.92 1.97
CA THR A 412 10.16 -25.86 1.97
C THR A 412 10.70 -24.95 0.86
N LEU A 413 10.27 -25.13 -0.39
CA LEU A 413 10.73 -24.29 -1.50
C LEU A 413 10.37 -22.82 -1.27
N THR A 414 9.15 -22.56 -0.83
CA THR A 414 8.67 -21.22 -0.49
C THR A 414 9.53 -20.57 0.60
N ALA A 415 9.90 -21.31 1.65
CA ALA A 415 10.78 -20.81 2.69
C ALA A 415 12.20 -20.51 2.17
N ILE A 416 12.74 -21.35 1.29
CA ILE A 416 14.08 -21.13 0.69
C ILE A 416 14.09 -19.89 -0.19
N TYR A 417 13.11 -19.74 -1.08
CA TYR A 417 13.02 -18.58 -1.97
C TYR A 417 12.69 -17.29 -1.21
N TYR A 418 11.91 -17.36 -0.13
CA TYR A 418 11.73 -16.21 0.77
C TYR A 418 13.06 -15.78 1.40
N GLU A 419 13.85 -16.73 1.91
CA GLU A 419 15.18 -16.43 2.47
C GLU A 419 16.10 -15.80 1.40
N TYR A 420 16.14 -16.37 0.18
CA TYR A 420 16.94 -15.84 -0.93
C TYR A 420 16.48 -14.44 -1.39
N LEU A 421 15.23 -14.29 -1.82
CA LEU A 421 14.73 -13.07 -2.47
C LEU A 421 14.45 -11.92 -1.48
N VAL A 422 13.96 -12.23 -0.27
CA VAL A 422 13.41 -11.23 0.64
C VAL A 422 14.39 -10.89 1.77
N LYS A 423 14.95 -11.90 2.43
CA LYS A 423 15.84 -11.67 3.59
C LYS A 423 17.29 -11.41 3.19
N LYS A 424 17.81 -12.12 2.17
CA LYS A 424 19.19 -11.94 1.69
C LYS A 424 19.31 -10.95 0.54
N GLY A 425 18.20 -10.62 -0.13
CA GLY A 425 18.21 -9.71 -1.27
C GLY A 425 18.94 -10.29 -2.47
N GLY A 426 18.85 -11.61 -2.68
CA GLY A 426 19.42 -12.27 -3.87
C GLY A 426 18.83 -11.70 -5.16
N ASP A 427 19.64 -11.69 -6.22
CA ASP A 427 19.24 -11.13 -7.51
C ASP A 427 18.14 -12.00 -8.15
N ALA A 428 16.95 -11.40 -8.33
CA ALA A 428 15.80 -12.05 -8.92
C ALA A 428 16.04 -12.41 -10.40
N MET A 429 16.70 -11.55 -11.17
CA MET A 429 16.97 -11.84 -12.58
C MET A 429 18.05 -12.91 -12.75
N ALA A 430 19.02 -12.98 -11.84
CA ALA A 430 19.96 -14.09 -11.80
C ALA A 430 19.25 -15.42 -11.51
N LEU A 431 18.29 -15.43 -10.58
CA LEU A 431 17.47 -16.62 -10.30
C LEU A 431 16.59 -17.00 -11.50
N HIS A 432 16.04 -16.01 -12.22
CA HIS A 432 15.32 -16.27 -13.46
C HIS A 432 16.21 -16.93 -14.52
N GLY A 433 17.40 -16.38 -14.77
CA GLY A 433 18.39 -16.98 -15.68
C GLY A 433 18.76 -18.41 -15.26
N ALA A 434 19.04 -18.62 -13.98
CA ALA A 434 19.33 -19.95 -13.44
C ALA A 434 18.16 -20.94 -13.63
N SER A 435 16.92 -20.47 -13.56
CA SER A 435 15.74 -21.29 -13.90
C SER A 435 15.70 -21.66 -15.38
N VAL A 436 16.10 -20.76 -16.28
CA VAL A 436 16.18 -21.04 -17.71
C VAL A 436 17.31 -22.05 -17.99
N ASP A 437 18.39 -22.04 -17.22
CA ASP A 437 19.55 -22.89 -17.43
C ASP A 437 19.55 -24.19 -16.60
N ASP A 438 18.49 -24.44 -15.83
CA ASP A 438 18.37 -25.56 -14.87
C ASP A 438 19.52 -25.62 -13.84
N SER A 439 19.99 -24.44 -13.41
CA SER A 439 21.08 -24.22 -12.43
C SER A 439 20.63 -23.46 -11.17
N ILE A 440 19.34 -23.65 -10.80
CA ILE A 440 18.70 -22.93 -9.70
C ILE A 440 19.41 -23.21 -8.36
N TYR A 441 19.79 -24.46 -8.11
CA TYR A 441 20.42 -24.82 -6.84
C TYR A 441 21.75 -24.11 -6.66
N GLU A 442 22.59 -24.06 -7.69
CA GLU A 442 23.89 -23.40 -7.67
C GLU A 442 23.73 -21.90 -7.42
N CYS A 443 22.77 -21.27 -8.11
CA CYS A 443 22.43 -19.86 -7.92
C CYS A 443 21.99 -19.54 -6.48
N VAL A 444 21.06 -20.34 -5.94
CA VAL A 444 20.57 -20.15 -4.57
C VAL A 444 21.65 -20.47 -3.54
N HIS A 445 22.44 -21.53 -3.73
CA HIS A 445 23.50 -21.95 -2.82
C HIS A 445 24.64 -20.92 -2.74
N ALA A 446 24.94 -20.20 -3.82
CA ALA A 446 25.91 -19.11 -3.81
C ALA A 446 25.55 -17.99 -2.81
N VAL A 447 24.25 -17.74 -2.59
CA VAL A 447 23.74 -16.77 -1.60
C VAL A 447 23.44 -17.44 -0.26
N LEU A 448 23.03 -18.71 -0.27
CA LEU A 448 22.66 -19.52 0.90
C LEU A 448 23.59 -20.74 1.03
N PRO A 449 24.87 -20.57 1.42
CA PRO A 449 25.86 -21.66 1.43
C PRO A 449 25.60 -22.77 2.47
N LYS A 450 24.59 -22.60 3.31
CA LYS A 450 24.14 -23.60 4.29
C LYS A 450 22.97 -24.45 3.78
N LEU A 451 22.56 -24.28 2.52
CA LEU A 451 21.44 -24.99 1.93
C LEU A 451 21.81 -26.46 1.69
N ASP A 452 21.05 -27.38 2.28
CA ASP A 452 21.26 -28.83 2.15
C ASP A 452 21.28 -29.26 0.66
N PRO A 453 22.34 -29.96 0.19
CA PRO A 453 22.44 -30.50 -1.16
C PRO A 453 21.25 -31.34 -1.62
N LYS A 454 20.55 -32.02 -0.71
CA LYS A 454 19.34 -32.79 -1.03
C LYS A 454 18.20 -31.91 -1.55
N ARG A 455 18.20 -30.61 -1.22
CA ARG A 455 17.21 -29.64 -1.72
C ARG A 455 17.41 -29.32 -3.19
N GLY A 456 18.56 -29.62 -3.78
CA GLY A 456 18.80 -29.47 -5.22
C GLY A 456 17.80 -30.26 -6.06
N GLU A 457 17.32 -31.41 -5.57
CA GLU A 457 16.33 -32.21 -6.29
C GLU A 457 14.96 -31.52 -6.41
N LEU A 458 14.60 -30.72 -5.40
CA LEU A 458 13.35 -29.96 -5.36
C LEU A 458 13.38 -28.78 -6.32
N MET A 459 14.56 -28.20 -6.57
CA MET A 459 14.73 -27.01 -7.39
C MET A 459 14.85 -27.31 -8.89
N ARG A 460 14.86 -28.58 -9.30
CA ARG A 460 14.88 -28.96 -10.73
C ARG A 460 13.55 -28.67 -11.37
N ASN A 461 13.56 -28.00 -12.52
CA ASN A 461 12.33 -27.73 -13.25
C ASN A 461 11.68 -29.05 -13.72
N GLY A 462 10.36 -29.14 -13.59
CA GLY A 462 9.61 -30.35 -13.94
C GLY A 462 9.59 -30.65 -15.45
N VAL A 463 9.88 -29.65 -16.28
CA VAL A 463 9.84 -29.77 -17.74
C VAL A 463 11.22 -30.18 -18.25
N LYS A 464 11.39 -31.46 -18.59
CA LYS A 464 12.57 -31.89 -19.37
C LYS A 464 12.50 -31.19 -20.73
N ARG A 465 13.40 -30.23 -20.97
CA ARG A 465 13.58 -29.67 -22.31
C ARG A 465 13.90 -30.81 -23.27
N VAL A 466 13.05 -31.01 -24.27
CA VAL A 466 13.38 -31.86 -25.41
C VAL A 466 14.47 -31.13 -26.20
N ARG A 467 15.73 -31.52 -26.01
CA ARG A 467 16.85 -30.99 -26.80
C ARG A 467 16.55 -31.23 -28.29
N GLY A 468 16.41 -30.17 -29.08
CA GLY A 468 16.24 -30.25 -30.54
C GLY A 468 15.03 -29.49 -31.08
N VAL A 469 14.12 -29.00 -30.23
CA VAL A 469 13.12 -28.02 -30.65
C VAL A 469 13.44 -26.72 -29.94
N GLU A 470 13.99 -25.74 -30.67
CA GLU A 470 14.02 -24.34 -30.24
C GLU A 470 12.58 -23.80 -30.26
N THR A 471 11.68 -24.37 -29.45
CA THR A 471 10.53 -23.59 -29.03
C THR A 471 11.11 -22.49 -28.17
N LYS A 472 11.05 -21.25 -28.68
CA LYS A 472 11.19 -20.05 -27.86
C LYS A 472 10.07 -20.07 -26.81
N PHE A 473 10.22 -20.92 -25.79
CA PHE A 473 9.59 -20.71 -24.51
C PHE A 473 10.23 -19.43 -23.97
N CYS A 474 9.67 -18.29 -24.38
CA CYS A 474 9.66 -17.10 -23.54
C CYS A 474 9.24 -17.63 -22.17
N GLY A 475 10.06 -17.49 -21.12
CA GLY A 475 9.75 -17.92 -19.74
C GLY A 475 8.63 -17.08 -19.11
N CYS A 476 7.60 -16.90 -19.91
CA CYS A 476 6.51 -15.98 -19.88
C CYS A 476 5.34 -16.91 -19.60
N VAL A 477 4.70 -16.71 -18.45
CA VAL A 477 3.54 -17.48 -18.07
C VAL A 477 2.48 -17.15 -19.11
N ASP A 478 2.33 -18.00 -20.13
CA ASP A 478 1.21 -17.89 -21.05
C ASP A 478 -0.03 -17.82 -20.18
N GLU A 479 -0.87 -16.80 -20.43
CA GLU A 479 -2.21 -16.75 -19.89
C GLU A 479 -2.81 -18.15 -20.03
N ILE A 480 -2.88 -18.89 -18.91
CA ILE A 480 -3.99 -19.81 -18.72
C ILE A 480 -5.16 -18.87 -18.86
N ARG A 481 -5.77 -18.84 -20.05
CA ARG A 481 -7.05 -18.23 -20.31
C ARG A 481 -8.00 -18.83 -19.28
N LEU A 482 -8.12 -18.17 -18.14
CA LEU A 482 -9.36 -18.12 -17.40
C LEU A 482 -10.32 -17.52 -18.42
N SER A 483 -11.20 -18.37 -18.93
CA SER A 483 -12.25 -17.97 -19.85
C SER A 483 -12.86 -16.67 -19.37
N HIS A 484 -12.75 -15.63 -20.19
CA HIS A 484 -13.34 -14.32 -19.97
C HIS A 484 -14.89 -14.36 -20.08
N GLU A 485 -15.51 -15.55 -19.96
CA GLU A 485 -16.95 -15.80 -20.11
C GLU A 485 -17.72 -15.84 -18.78
N ASP A 486 -17.06 -15.79 -17.61
CA ASP A 486 -17.77 -15.68 -16.32
C ASP A 486 -17.78 -14.25 -15.76
N VAL A 487 -18.03 -13.27 -16.64
CA VAL A 487 -18.38 -11.89 -16.26
C VAL A 487 -19.70 -11.52 -16.94
N PHE A 488 -20.79 -11.70 -16.18
CA PHE A 488 -22.10 -11.06 -16.33
C PHE A 488 -22.92 -11.37 -17.60
N HIS A 489 -23.71 -12.46 -17.54
CA HIS A 489 -25.08 -12.45 -18.05
C HIS A 489 -26.05 -12.42 -16.85
N PRO A 490 -27.04 -11.50 -16.79
CA PRO A 490 -28.08 -11.56 -15.78
C PRO A 490 -28.92 -12.82 -15.99
N MET A 491 -28.97 -13.69 -14.97
CA MET A 491 -29.88 -14.83 -14.96
C MET A 491 -31.33 -14.33 -14.98
N ILE A 492 -32.01 -14.54 -16.09
CA ILE A 492 -33.47 -14.54 -16.17
C ILE A 492 -33.96 -15.87 -15.59
N PRO A 493 -35.01 -15.92 -14.74
CA PRO A 493 -35.57 -17.18 -14.29
C PRO A 493 -36.23 -17.88 -15.48
N ALA A 494 -35.70 -19.05 -15.86
CA ALA A 494 -36.33 -19.92 -16.83
C ALA A 494 -37.50 -20.67 -16.16
N GLU A 495 -38.68 -20.07 -16.22
CA GLU A 495 -39.93 -20.84 -16.34
C GLU A 495 -40.14 -21.10 -17.82
N HIS A 496 -39.99 -22.35 -18.25
CA HIS A 496 -40.82 -23.08 -19.21
C HIS A 496 -40.03 -24.22 -19.85
N ASP A 497 -40.59 -25.43 -19.67
CA ASP A 497 -40.30 -26.64 -20.41
C ASP A 497 -40.19 -26.37 -21.91
N LEU A 498 -39.09 -26.75 -22.55
CA LEU A 498 -39.10 -27.14 -23.97
C LEU A 498 -37.98 -28.14 -24.28
N VAL A 499 -38.46 -29.24 -24.84
CA VAL A 499 -37.84 -30.48 -25.31
C VAL A 499 -36.59 -30.27 -26.18
N LEU A 500 -35.55 -31.05 -25.88
CA LEU A 500 -34.36 -31.29 -26.72
C LEU A 500 -34.77 -31.90 -28.07
N GLY A 501 -34.43 -31.21 -29.16
CA GLY A 501 -34.43 -31.72 -30.53
C GLY A 501 -33.11 -31.37 -31.21
N GLU A 502 -32.36 -32.42 -31.52
CA GLU A 502 -31.21 -32.59 -32.42
C GLU A 502 -30.73 -31.39 -33.26
N LEU A 503 -29.44 -31.02 -33.07
CA LEU A 503 -28.40 -30.98 -34.11
C LEU A 503 -27.00 -30.79 -33.51
#